data_AF-G8JSB3-F1
#
_entry.id   AF-G8JSB3-F1
#
_cell.length_a   1.000
_cell.length_b   1.000
_cell.length_c   1.000
_cell.angle_alpha   90.00
_cell.angle_beta   90.00
_cell.angle_gamma   90.00
#
_symmetry.space_group_name_H-M   'P 1'
#
loop_
_entity.id
_entity.type
_entity.pdbx_description
1 polymer ?
#
loop_
_entity_poly.entity_id
_entity_poly.type
_entity_poly.pdbx_seq_one_letter_code
_entity_poly.pdbx_strand_id
1 'polypeptide(L)'
;MDSLEARLKFIEVIKTLHKTLNVSKDTSPSTAQSSATDPVHFYLMHYEDHYEDFHRCLFETAGSMDSLDRLNVLIYWSRLISSLWPRCLKEMDGQYNVAGRVVHDYLLKDLNKMVQLVTPENDWKALTNLQIAIDIFLYIKKIIGEVNDTEVHKLTCPRSQFKLDENLFSKLKLKSFELNWGSPADSCEDAIKDTLDLLVDRRTKAIFLQECFKQHGVINIPASSSANTILHRMENDRERHKKSKEHLWFTERDYSMLEVSEFDILWEQNRKGMTRDDYQDIKQLHRLAQESYLYQI
;
A
#
# COMPACT_ATOMS: atom_id res chain seq x y z
N MET A 1 14.93 4.36 -26.67
CA MET A 1 14.87 2.90 -26.55
C MET A 1 13.82 2.43 -27.54
N ASP A 2 14.06 1.36 -28.29
CA ASP A 2 13.05 0.82 -29.22
C ASP A 2 11.83 0.31 -28.44
N SER A 3 10.62 0.37 -29.02
CA SER A 3 9.38 0.04 -28.33
C SER A 3 9.36 -1.40 -27.81
N LEU A 4 9.87 -2.36 -28.60
CA LEU A 4 9.93 -3.75 -28.17
C LEU A 4 10.91 -3.95 -27.00
N GLU A 5 12.06 -3.28 -27.06
CA GLU A 5 13.07 -3.36 -26.00
C GLU A 5 12.54 -2.73 -24.70
N ALA A 6 11.87 -1.58 -24.79
CA ALA A 6 11.24 -0.90 -23.66
C ALA A 6 10.18 -1.77 -23.01
N ARG A 7 9.33 -2.41 -23.81
CA ARG A 7 8.31 -3.36 -23.36
C ARG A 7 8.90 -4.52 -22.57
N LEU A 8 9.91 -5.20 -23.12
CA LEU A 8 10.53 -6.37 -22.49
C LEU A 8 11.20 -6.01 -21.15
N LYS A 9 11.92 -4.88 -21.11
CA LYS A 9 12.51 -4.35 -19.88
C LYS A 9 11.43 -3.99 -18.85
N PHE A 10 10.33 -3.38 -19.28
CA PHE A 10 9.23 -3.04 -18.39
C PHE A 10 8.56 -4.28 -17.77
N ILE A 11 8.40 -5.36 -18.54
CA ILE A 11 7.89 -6.64 -18.02
C ILE A 11 8.83 -7.20 -16.94
N GLU A 12 10.15 -7.11 -17.13
CA GLU A 12 11.14 -7.54 -16.14
C GLU A 12 11.07 -6.68 -14.85
N VAL A 13 10.90 -5.36 -15.02
CA VAL A 13 10.67 -4.44 -13.90
C VAL A 13 9.44 -4.85 -13.10
N ILE A 14 8.31 -5.14 -13.76
CA ILE A 14 7.07 -5.57 -13.09
C ILE A 14 7.27 -6.90 -12.34
N LYS A 15 7.95 -7.88 -12.95
CA LYS A 15 8.21 -9.19 -12.32
C LYS A 15 9.12 -9.11 -11.10
N THR A 16 9.98 -8.09 -11.03
CA THR A 16 10.95 -7.92 -9.94
C THR A 16 10.53 -6.90 -8.88
N LEU A 17 9.31 -6.34 -8.97
CA LEU A 17 8.79 -5.34 -8.02
C LEU A 17 8.89 -5.75 -6.55
N HIS A 18 8.70 -7.04 -6.24
CA HIS A 18 8.83 -7.56 -4.87
C HIS A 18 10.22 -7.33 -4.27
N LYS A 19 11.27 -7.28 -5.10
CA LYS A 19 12.65 -6.99 -4.68
C LYS A 19 12.96 -5.51 -4.70
N THR A 20 12.49 -4.78 -5.71
CA THR A 20 12.97 -3.42 -6.01
C THR A 20 12.17 -2.32 -5.33
N LEU A 21 10.87 -2.52 -5.05
CA LEU A 21 10.02 -1.48 -4.46
C LEU A 21 10.46 -1.04 -3.06
N ASN A 22 11.05 -1.93 -2.27
CA ASN A 22 11.42 -1.60 -0.89
C ASN A 22 12.85 -1.05 -0.77
N VAL A 23 13.67 -1.18 -1.82
CA VAL A 23 15.08 -0.73 -1.84
C VAL A 23 15.18 0.78 -2.02
N SER A 24 14.26 1.41 -2.77
CA SER A 24 14.31 2.86 -3.02
C SER A 24 14.00 3.76 -1.81
N LYS A 25 13.64 3.18 -0.66
CA LYS A 25 13.54 3.91 0.62
C LYS A 25 14.84 3.93 1.43
N ASP A 26 15.92 3.32 0.96
CA ASP A 26 17.22 3.35 1.66
C ASP A 26 17.92 4.72 1.48
N THR A 27 17.33 5.79 2.01
CA THR A 27 17.96 7.11 2.18
C THR A 27 18.85 7.15 3.42
N SER A 28 19.69 6.12 3.59
CA SER A 28 20.85 6.26 4.47
C SER A 28 21.83 7.24 3.81
N PRO A 29 22.37 8.23 4.52
CA PRO A 29 23.21 9.30 3.95
C PRO A 29 24.54 8.83 3.32
N SER A 30 24.78 7.52 3.27
CA SER A 30 26.04 6.91 2.82
C SER A 30 25.96 6.11 1.51
N THR A 31 24.81 6.03 0.82
CA THR A 31 24.70 5.26 -0.44
C THR A 31 24.03 6.06 -1.56
N ALA A 32 24.83 6.85 -2.28
CA ALA A 32 24.48 7.52 -3.54
C ALA A 32 24.40 6.56 -4.76
N GLN A 33 23.98 5.31 -4.55
CA GLN A 33 23.75 4.31 -5.59
C GLN A 33 22.39 3.68 -5.24
N SER A 34 21.29 3.96 -5.93
CA SER A 34 20.98 3.32 -7.21
C SER A 34 19.72 3.90 -7.88
N SER A 35 19.82 5.06 -8.55
CA SER A 35 18.73 5.53 -9.43
C SER A 35 18.43 4.56 -10.58
N ALA A 36 19.41 3.71 -10.94
CA ALA A 36 19.31 2.73 -12.02
C ALA A 36 18.46 1.49 -11.68
N THR A 37 18.13 1.23 -10.41
CA THR A 37 17.30 0.08 -9.99
C THR A 37 15.92 0.47 -9.50
N ASP A 38 15.59 1.77 -9.49
CA ASP A 38 14.28 2.24 -9.05
C ASP A 38 13.25 2.02 -10.16
N PRO A 39 12.24 1.15 -9.94
CA PRO A 39 11.22 0.86 -10.95
C PRO A 39 10.43 2.12 -11.34
N VAL A 40 10.25 3.06 -10.41
CA VAL A 40 9.51 4.31 -10.68
C VAL A 40 10.33 5.21 -11.61
N HIS A 41 11.62 5.39 -11.33
CA HIS A 41 12.51 6.13 -12.21
C HIS A 41 12.53 5.58 -13.64
N PHE A 42 12.60 4.25 -13.81
CA PHE A 42 12.55 3.62 -15.13
C PHE A 42 11.30 4.04 -15.92
N TYR A 43 10.12 4.01 -15.29
CA TYR A 43 8.89 4.45 -15.95
C TYR A 43 8.92 5.94 -16.27
N LEU A 44 9.34 6.79 -15.34
CA LEU A 44 9.42 8.24 -15.54
C LEU A 44 10.37 8.65 -16.67
N MET A 45 11.36 7.83 -17.02
CA MET A 45 12.28 8.10 -18.14
C MET A 45 11.72 7.69 -19.51
N HIS A 46 10.70 6.83 -19.56
CA HIS A 46 10.26 6.19 -20.80
C HIS A 46 8.76 6.27 -21.06
N TYR A 47 7.96 6.76 -20.11
CA TYR A 47 6.51 6.79 -20.25
C TYR A 47 6.04 7.69 -21.39
N GLU A 48 6.74 8.79 -21.68
CA GLU A 48 6.26 9.77 -22.68
C GLU A 48 6.07 9.16 -24.07
N ASP A 49 6.92 8.21 -24.44
CA ASP A 49 6.89 7.53 -25.73
C ASP A 49 6.10 6.20 -25.70
N HIS A 50 5.96 5.57 -24.53
CA HIS A 50 5.51 4.16 -24.42
C HIS A 50 4.37 3.92 -23.42
N TYR A 51 3.73 4.96 -22.87
CA TYR A 51 2.73 4.82 -21.79
C TYR A 51 1.57 3.87 -22.14
N GLU A 52 1.09 3.86 -23.38
CA GLU A 52 -0.02 2.99 -23.80
C GLU A 52 0.37 1.51 -23.77
N ASP A 53 1.56 1.17 -24.28
CA ASP A 53 2.06 -0.19 -24.28
C ASP A 53 2.47 -0.64 -22.87
N PHE A 54 3.06 0.26 -22.08
CA PHE A 54 3.32 0.02 -20.66
C PHE A 54 2.04 -0.25 -19.89
N HIS A 55 0.97 0.51 -20.11
CA HIS A 55 -0.32 0.26 -19.47
C HIS A 55 -0.85 -1.14 -19.79
N ARG A 56 -0.85 -1.54 -21.07
CA ARG A 56 -1.26 -2.90 -21.49
C ARG A 56 -0.40 -3.98 -20.84
N CYS A 57 0.93 -3.80 -20.87
CA CYS A 57 1.86 -4.75 -20.28
C CYS A 57 1.69 -4.90 -18.77
N LEU A 58 1.35 -3.81 -18.09
CA LEU A 58 1.09 -3.82 -16.66
C LEU A 58 -0.12 -4.69 -16.34
N PHE A 59 -1.24 -4.53 -17.05
CA PHE A 59 -2.43 -5.37 -16.90
C PHE A 59 -2.19 -6.83 -17.31
N GLU A 60 -1.52 -7.08 -18.45
CA GLU A 60 -1.20 -8.44 -18.92
C GLU A 60 -0.33 -9.18 -17.90
N THR A 61 0.73 -8.53 -17.42
CA THR A 61 1.68 -9.14 -16.49
C THR A 61 1.02 -9.35 -15.13
N ALA A 62 0.28 -8.36 -14.60
CA ALA A 62 -0.44 -8.50 -13.34
C ALA A 62 -1.52 -9.59 -13.40
N GLY A 63 -2.24 -9.70 -14.51
CA GLY A 63 -3.25 -10.75 -14.73
C GLY A 63 -2.67 -12.17 -14.67
N SER A 64 -1.40 -12.34 -15.07
CA SER A 64 -0.70 -13.63 -15.02
C SER A 64 -0.15 -14.00 -13.63
N MET A 65 -0.07 -13.04 -12.69
CA MET A 65 0.45 -13.26 -11.33
C MET A 65 -0.63 -13.84 -10.40
N ASP A 66 -0.21 -14.45 -9.30
CA ASP A 66 -1.11 -14.79 -8.18
C ASP A 66 -1.68 -13.52 -7.53
N SER A 67 -2.93 -13.56 -7.06
CA SER A 67 -3.58 -12.39 -6.46
C SER A 67 -2.82 -11.82 -5.27
N LEU A 68 -2.09 -12.63 -4.51
CA LEU A 68 -1.25 -12.14 -3.41
C LEU A 68 -0.04 -11.32 -3.87
N ASP A 69 0.54 -11.63 -5.03
CA ASP A 69 1.71 -10.95 -5.58
C ASP A 69 1.32 -9.66 -6.33
N ARG A 70 0.10 -9.61 -6.90
CA ARG A 70 -0.46 -8.43 -7.60
C ARG A 70 -0.50 -7.17 -6.73
N LEU A 71 -0.51 -7.31 -5.40
CA LEU A 71 -0.45 -6.17 -4.49
C LEU A 71 0.77 -5.26 -4.74
N ASN A 72 1.93 -5.85 -5.09
CA ASN A 72 3.12 -5.06 -5.39
C ASN A 72 2.91 -4.16 -6.63
N VAL A 73 2.12 -4.61 -7.60
CA VAL A 73 1.75 -3.81 -8.78
C VAL A 73 0.87 -2.63 -8.38
N LEU A 74 -0.09 -2.80 -7.46
CA LEU A 74 -0.92 -1.70 -6.96
C LEU A 74 -0.11 -0.70 -6.11
N ILE A 75 0.85 -1.18 -5.31
CA ILE A 75 1.79 -0.29 -4.59
C ILE A 75 2.61 0.53 -5.60
N TYR A 76 3.10 -0.12 -6.66
CA TYR A 76 3.83 0.55 -7.74
C TYR A 76 2.95 1.58 -8.46
N TRP A 77 1.71 1.22 -8.80
CA TRP A 77 0.70 2.10 -9.40
C TRP A 77 0.49 3.39 -8.59
N SER A 78 0.34 3.25 -7.27
CA SER A 78 0.23 4.39 -6.35
C SER A 78 1.44 5.33 -6.40
N ARG A 79 2.66 4.77 -6.48
CA ARG A 79 3.89 5.55 -6.61
C ARG A 79 4.01 6.26 -7.95
N LEU A 80 3.52 5.65 -9.04
CA LEU A 80 3.46 6.31 -10.35
C LEU A 80 2.55 7.53 -10.30
N ILE A 81 1.34 7.39 -9.74
CA ILE A 81 0.42 8.51 -9.55
C ILE A 81 1.07 9.62 -8.71
N SER A 82 1.62 9.27 -7.54
CA SER A 82 2.28 10.23 -6.65
C SER A 82 3.44 10.98 -7.31
N SER A 83 4.22 10.30 -8.16
CA SER A 83 5.40 10.89 -8.82
C SER A 83 5.03 11.76 -10.03
N LEU A 84 3.95 11.40 -10.74
CA LEU A 84 3.47 12.14 -11.91
C LEU A 84 2.56 13.30 -11.53
N TRP A 85 1.83 13.22 -10.41
CA TRP A 85 0.85 14.22 -10.00
C TRP A 85 1.40 15.66 -9.95
N PRO A 86 2.59 15.94 -9.38
CA PRO A 86 3.17 17.29 -9.39
C PRO A 86 3.50 17.81 -10.79
N ARG A 87 3.58 16.92 -11.79
CA ARG A 87 3.88 17.25 -13.19
C ARG A 87 2.62 17.39 -14.05
N CYS A 88 1.43 17.12 -13.50
CA CYS A 88 0.18 17.28 -14.21
C CYS A 88 -0.11 18.77 -14.42
N LEU A 89 0.00 19.24 -15.66
CA LEU A 89 -0.29 20.62 -16.03
C LEU A 89 -1.40 20.63 -17.07
N LYS A 90 -2.33 21.59 -16.94
CA LYS A 90 -3.29 21.94 -17.99
C LYS A 90 -2.69 23.03 -18.85
N GLU A 91 -2.65 22.80 -20.15
CA GLU A 91 -2.26 23.80 -21.14
C GLU A 91 -3.37 24.84 -21.33
N MET A 92 -3.08 25.94 -22.03
CA MET A 92 -4.02 27.07 -22.20
C MET A 92 -5.26 26.69 -23.03
N ASP A 93 -5.20 25.60 -23.78
CA ASP A 93 -6.30 25.01 -24.55
C ASP A 93 -7.22 24.10 -23.69
N GLY A 94 -6.86 23.90 -22.42
CA GLY A 94 -7.57 23.01 -21.49
C GLY A 94 -7.17 21.54 -21.60
N GLN A 95 -6.25 21.16 -22.50
CA GLN A 95 -5.73 19.80 -22.59
C GLN A 95 -4.66 19.55 -21.52
N TYR A 96 -4.58 18.31 -21.07
CA TYR A 96 -3.50 17.89 -20.18
C TYR A 96 -2.23 17.65 -20.98
N ASN A 97 -1.08 17.99 -20.37
CA ASN A 97 0.22 17.52 -20.84
C ASN A 97 0.31 15.98 -20.77
N VAL A 98 1.38 15.39 -21.32
CA VAL A 98 1.54 13.93 -21.36
C VAL A 98 1.38 13.27 -19.98
N ALA A 99 2.00 13.85 -18.94
CA ALA A 99 1.86 13.37 -17.56
C ALA A 99 0.39 13.41 -17.08
N GLY A 100 -0.32 14.52 -17.31
CA GLY A 100 -1.73 14.64 -16.96
C GLY A 100 -2.62 13.67 -17.72
N ARG A 101 -2.39 13.44 -19.02
CA ARG A 101 -3.10 12.41 -19.80
C ARG A 101 -2.89 11.02 -19.23
N VAL A 102 -1.64 10.64 -18.92
CA VAL A 102 -1.34 9.34 -18.32
C VAL A 102 -2.04 9.17 -16.97
N VAL A 103 -2.02 10.19 -16.12
CA VAL A 103 -2.67 10.12 -14.81
C VAL A 103 -4.19 10.06 -14.95
N HIS A 104 -4.81 10.98 -15.68
CA HIS A 104 -6.27 11.07 -15.76
C HIS A 104 -6.90 10.03 -16.69
N ASP A 105 -6.35 9.83 -17.89
CA ASP A 105 -6.98 9.01 -18.93
C ASP A 105 -6.63 7.52 -18.82
N TYR A 106 -5.60 7.17 -18.04
CA TYR A 106 -5.14 5.78 -17.83
C TYR A 106 -5.13 5.40 -16.35
N LEU A 107 -4.28 6.01 -15.53
CA LEU A 107 -4.03 5.53 -14.16
C LEU A 107 -5.22 5.69 -13.21
N LEU A 108 -5.91 6.83 -13.26
CA LEU A 108 -7.12 7.07 -12.47
C LEU A 108 -8.33 6.41 -13.10
N LYS A 109 -8.46 6.48 -14.44
CA LYS A 109 -9.57 5.89 -15.18
C LYS A 109 -9.68 4.37 -15.03
N ASP A 110 -8.56 3.66 -14.96
CA ASP A 110 -8.54 2.20 -14.81
C ASP A 110 -8.17 1.75 -13.38
N LEU A 111 -8.25 2.65 -12.38
CA LEU A 111 -7.94 2.31 -10.98
C LEU A 111 -8.84 1.19 -10.44
N ASN A 112 -10.13 1.24 -10.76
CA ASN A 112 -11.12 0.22 -10.40
C ASN A 112 -10.72 -1.17 -10.92
N LYS A 113 -10.28 -1.25 -12.20
CA LYS A 113 -9.81 -2.49 -12.82
C LYS A 113 -8.53 -2.99 -12.17
N MET A 114 -7.59 -2.10 -11.84
CA MET A 114 -6.36 -2.47 -11.13
C MET A 114 -6.66 -3.01 -9.72
N VAL A 115 -7.58 -2.37 -8.98
CA VAL A 115 -8.01 -2.86 -7.66
C VAL A 115 -8.75 -4.19 -7.78
N GLN A 116 -9.57 -4.38 -8.82
CA GLN A 116 -10.21 -5.67 -9.11
C GLN A 116 -9.19 -6.77 -9.40
N LEU A 117 -8.09 -6.47 -10.11
CA LEU A 117 -7.03 -7.45 -10.32
C LEU A 117 -6.36 -7.88 -9.00
N VAL A 118 -6.16 -6.95 -8.07
CA VAL A 118 -5.55 -7.24 -6.74
C VAL A 118 -6.53 -7.88 -5.77
N THR A 119 -7.82 -7.59 -5.92
CA THR A 119 -8.92 -8.14 -5.11
C THR A 119 -10.00 -8.75 -6.02
N PRO A 120 -9.69 -9.85 -6.74
CA PRO A 120 -10.63 -10.44 -7.68
C PRO A 120 -11.87 -10.99 -6.98
N GLU A 121 -12.94 -11.10 -7.76
CA GLU A 121 -14.17 -11.75 -7.31
C GLU A 121 -13.93 -13.23 -6.99
N ASN A 122 -14.70 -13.76 -6.04
CA ASN A 122 -14.63 -15.15 -5.59
C ASN A 122 -13.25 -15.60 -5.04
N ASP A 123 -12.32 -14.67 -4.82
CA ASP A 123 -11.00 -14.95 -4.28
C ASP A 123 -10.87 -14.47 -2.83
N TRP A 124 -11.11 -15.38 -1.89
CA TRP A 124 -11.08 -15.09 -0.47
C TRP A 124 -9.68 -14.79 0.07
N LYS A 125 -8.62 -15.37 -0.50
CA LYS A 125 -7.23 -15.08 -0.06
C LYS A 125 -6.81 -13.69 -0.48
N ALA A 126 -7.33 -13.17 -1.60
CA ALA A 126 -7.02 -11.82 -2.05
C ALA A 126 -7.50 -10.74 -1.07
N LEU A 127 -8.43 -11.06 -0.16
CA LEU A 127 -8.84 -10.15 0.91
C LEU A 127 -7.69 -9.82 1.89
N THR A 128 -6.60 -10.60 1.90
CA THR A 128 -5.36 -10.24 2.61
C THR A 128 -4.69 -8.98 2.03
N ASN A 129 -5.03 -8.58 0.80
CA ASN A 129 -4.57 -7.33 0.19
C ASN A 129 -5.41 -6.11 0.59
N LEU A 130 -6.61 -6.34 1.15
CA LEU A 130 -7.65 -5.33 1.27
C LEU A 130 -7.20 -4.10 2.05
N GLN A 131 -6.57 -4.27 3.21
CA GLN A 131 -6.18 -3.12 4.04
C GLN A 131 -5.22 -2.20 3.29
N ILE A 132 -4.20 -2.78 2.65
CA ILE A 132 -3.21 -2.00 1.89
C ILE A 132 -3.86 -1.36 0.65
N ALA A 133 -4.79 -2.04 -0.01
CA ALA A 133 -5.55 -1.47 -1.12
C ALA A 133 -6.41 -0.27 -0.68
N ILE A 134 -7.06 -0.35 0.48
CA ILE A 134 -7.81 0.76 1.09
C ILE A 134 -6.86 1.93 1.40
N ASP A 135 -5.73 1.67 2.04
CA ASP A 135 -4.75 2.71 2.40
C ASP A 135 -4.22 3.42 1.15
N ILE A 136 -3.92 2.67 0.08
CA ILE A 136 -3.50 3.22 -1.22
C ILE A 136 -4.60 4.07 -1.84
N PHE A 137 -5.85 3.59 -1.83
CA PHE A 137 -6.97 4.35 -2.39
C PHE A 137 -7.18 5.67 -1.65
N LEU A 138 -7.18 5.64 -0.32
CA LEU A 138 -7.29 6.84 0.51
C LEU A 138 -6.11 7.81 0.29
N TYR A 139 -4.91 7.27 0.09
CA TYR A 139 -3.74 8.07 -0.26
C TYR A 139 -3.90 8.75 -1.63
N ILE A 140 -4.36 8.03 -2.65
CA ILE A 140 -4.66 8.60 -3.97
C ILE A 140 -5.74 9.67 -3.86
N LYS A 141 -6.82 9.42 -3.11
CA LYS A 141 -7.89 10.42 -2.84
C LYS A 141 -7.34 11.69 -2.20
N LYS A 142 -6.37 11.56 -1.28
CA LYS A 142 -5.69 12.69 -0.67
C LYS A 142 -4.85 13.47 -1.68
N ILE A 143 -4.15 12.79 -2.58
CA ILE A 143 -3.35 13.43 -3.65
C ILE A 143 -4.25 14.26 -4.58
N ILE A 144 -5.38 13.69 -5.02
CA ILE A 144 -6.31 14.37 -5.93
C ILE A 144 -7.15 15.46 -5.26
N GLY A 145 -7.12 15.55 -3.92
CA GLY A 145 -7.87 16.55 -3.16
C GLY A 145 -9.35 16.22 -2.91
N GLU A 146 -9.78 14.98 -3.18
CA GLU A 146 -11.18 14.55 -3.08
C GLU A 146 -11.47 13.77 -1.78
N VAL A 147 -11.00 14.25 -0.64
CA VAL A 147 -11.23 13.56 0.64
C VAL A 147 -12.65 13.83 1.15
N ASN A 148 -13.46 12.77 1.26
CA ASN A 148 -14.80 12.83 1.84
C ASN A 148 -14.85 11.94 3.09
N ASP A 149 -15.02 12.55 4.28
CA ASP A 149 -15.03 11.85 5.57
C ASP A 149 -16.06 10.73 5.65
N THR A 150 -17.20 10.87 4.97
CA THR A 150 -18.25 9.83 4.94
C THR A 150 -17.75 8.58 4.22
N GLU A 151 -17.01 8.76 3.12
CA GLU A 151 -16.46 7.67 2.32
C GLU A 151 -15.26 7.02 3.01
N VAL A 152 -14.39 7.84 3.61
CA VAL A 152 -13.31 7.34 4.47
C VAL A 152 -13.90 6.48 5.58
N HIS A 153 -14.94 6.94 6.26
CA HIS A 153 -15.60 6.20 7.32
C HIS A 153 -16.17 4.85 6.83
N LYS A 154 -16.76 4.78 5.63
CA LYS A 154 -17.22 3.50 5.05
C LYS A 154 -16.09 2.48 4.91
N LEU A 155 -14.87 2.93 4.65
CA LEU A 155 -13.69 2.07 4.48
C LEU A 155 -12.91 1.81 5.78
N THR A 156 -13.01 2.68 6.78
CA THR A 156 -12.18 2.60 8.01
C THR A 156 -12.98 2.35 9.30
N CYS A 157 -14.32 2.41 9.28
CA CYS A 157 -15.13 2.26 10.50
C CYS A 157 -14.82 0.97 11.28
N PRO A 158 -14.78 0.99 12.62
CA PRO A 158 -14.53 -0.22 13.40
C PRO A 158 -15.51 -1.35 13.08
N ARG A 159 -15.05 -2.60 13.17
CA ARG A 159 -15.88 -3.80 12.97
C ARG A 159 -17.19 -3.77 13.75
N SER A 160 -17.18 -3.26 14.98
CA SER A 160 -18.36 -3.17 15.86
C SER A 160 -19.49 -2.31 15.30
N GLN A 161 -19.18 -1.36 14.41
CA GLN A 161 -20.14 -0.45 13.80
C GLN A 161 -20.66 -0.98 12.46
N PHE A 162 -19.99 -1.97 11.87
CA PHE A 162 -20.37 -2.51 10.57
C PHE A 162 -21.48 -3.55 10.69
N LYS A 163 -22.63 -3.29 10.08
CA LYS A 163 -23.76 -4.23 10.04
C LYS A 163 -23.79 -4.95 8.70
N LEU A 164 -23.87 -6.28 8.74
CA LEU A 164 -24.17 -7.08 7.57
C LEU A 164 -25.64 -6.86 7.18
N ASP A 165 -25.92 -6.85 5.89
CA ASP A 165 -27.30 -6.82 5.40
C ASP A 165 -28.03 -8.14 5.73
N GLU A 166 -29.36 -8.14 5.59
CA GLU A 166 -30.19 -9.30 5.91
C GLU A 166 -29.89 -10.50 4.99
N ASN A 167 -29.52 -10.23 3.73
CA ASN A 167 -29.18 -11.26 2.75
C ASN A 167 -27.91 -12.02 3.17
N LEU A 168 -26.82 -11.32 3.46
CA LEU A 168 -25.58 -11.92 3.96
C LEU A 168 -25.81 -12.59 5.30
N PHE A 169 -26.65 -12.04 6.18
CA PHE A 169 -27.00 -12.70 7.42
C PHE A 169 -27.74 -14.02 7.21
N SER A 170 -28.61 -14.11 6.21
CA SER A 170 -29.26 -15.37 5.83
C SER A 170 -28.25 -16.39 5.29
N LYS A 171 -27.31 -15.96 4.44
CA LYS A 171 -26.25 -16.83 3.89
C LYS A 171 -25.28 -17.30 4.97
N LEU A 172 -24.99 -16.45 5.96
CA LEU A 172 -24.20 -16.75 7.14
C LEU A 172 -24.82 -17.88 7.97
N LYS A 173 -26.15 -17.86 8.16
CA LYS A 173 -26.87 -18.96 8.85
C LYS A 173 -26.80 -20.27 8.07
N LEU A 174 -26.86 -20.19 6.73
CA LEU A 174 -26.83 -21.34 5.83
C LEU A 174 -25.41 -21.85 5.52
N LYS A 175 -24.35 -21.20 6.03
CA LYS A 175 -22.94 -21.47 5.68
C LYS A 175 -22.69 -21.44 4.16
N SER A 176 -23.42 -20.59 3.43
CA SER A 176 -23.25 -20.45 1.97
C SER A 176 -22.20 -19.39 1.64
N PHE A 177 -21.24 -19.77 0.80
CA PHE A 177 -20.17 -18.90 0.28
C PHE A 177 -20.44 -18.39 -1.14
N GLU A 178 -21.60 -18.73 -1.70
CA GLU A 178 -22.06 -18.21 -2.98
C GLU A 178 -22.57 -16.79 -2.77
N LEU A 179 -21.64 -15.83 -2.75
CA LEU A 179 -21.94 -14.41 -2.56
C LEU A 179 -21.89 -13.68 -3.90
N ASN A 180 -22.68 -12.61 -4.01
CA ASN A 180 -22.58 -11.71 -5.15
C ASN A 180 -21.40 -10.78 -4.87
N TRP A 181 -20.34 -10.90 -5.65
CA TRP A 181 -19.20 -10.00 -5.61
C TRP A 181 -19.44 -8.85 -6.56
N GLY A 182 -19.12 -7.63 -6.12
CA GLY A 182 -19.13 -6.48 -7.01
C GLY A 182 -17.99 -6.59 -8.03
N SER A 183 -18.27 -6.22 -9.27
CA SER A 183 -17.28 -6.07 -10.32
C SER A 183 -17.45 -4.70 -11.00
N PRO A 184 -16.35 -4.02 -11.36
CA PRO A 184 -16.37 -2.75 -12.06
C PRO A 184 -17.20 -2.79 -13.35
N ALA A 185 -17.85 -1.69 -13.70
CA ALA A 185 -18.50 -1.56 -14.99
C ALA A 185 -17.46 -1.34 -16.11
N ASP A 186 -17.68 -1.95 -17.28
CA ASP A 186 -16.77 -1.82 -18.44
C ASP A 186 -16.61 -0.37 -18.91
N SER A 187 -17.67 0.42 -18.80
CA SER A 187 -17.70 1.86 -19.10
C SER A 187 -18.15 2.63 -17.86
N CYS A 188 -17.27 2.81 -16.89
CA CYS A 188 -17.55 3.67 -15.74
C CYS A 188 -17.21 5.13 -16.05
N GLU A 189 -18.17 6.04 -15.83
CA GLU A 189 -17.93 7.49 -15.91
C GLU A 189 -17.08 8.00 -14.74
N ASP A 190 -17.14 7.31 -13.58
CA ASP A 190 -16.41 7.67 -12.36
C ASP A 190 -15.71 6.45 -11.75
N ALA A 191 -14.50 6.20 -12.23
CA ALA A 191 -13.66 5.09 -11.76
C ALA A 191 -13.29 5.19 -10.27
N ILE A 192 -13.26 6.39 -9.69
CA ILE A 192 -12.93 6.59 -8.27
C ILE A 192 -14.09 6.10 -7.40
N LYS A 193 -15.32 6.46 -7.76
CA LYS A 193 -16.53 5.98 -7.08
C LYS A 193 -16.69 4.47 -7.22
N ASP A 194 -16.46 3.93 -8.42
CA ASP A 194 -16.53 2.48 -8.64
C ASP A 194 -15.45 1.72 -7.85
N THR A 195 -14.25 2.31 -7.73
CA THR A 195 -13.20 1.77 -6.83
C THR A 195 -13.62 1.78 -5.37
N LEU A 196 -14.28 2.86 -4.90
CA LEU A 196 -14.81 2.92 -3.54
C LEU A 196 -15.84 1.82 -3.30
N ASP A 197 -16.82 1.68 -4.20
CA ASP A 197 -17.88 0.68 -4.08
C ASP A 197 -17.30 -0.75 -4.10
N LEU A 198 -16.30 -1.00 -4.95
CA LEU A 198 -15.54 -2.25 -4.98
C LEU A 198 -14.85 -2.54 -3.63
N LEU A 199 -14.14 -1.57 -3.06
CA LEU A 199 -13.44 -1.76 -1.77
C LEU A 199 -14.43 -1.97 -0.61
N VAL A 200 -15.57 -1.26 -0.61
CA VAL A 200 -16.65 -1.47 0.36
C VAL A 200 -17.25 -2.88 0.23
N ASP A 201 -17.44 -3.36 -1.00
CA ASP A 201 -17.88 -4.73 -1.24
C ASP A 201 -16.88 -5.74 -0.67
N ARG A 202 -15.59 -5.63 -1.01
CA ARG A 202 -14.53 -6.54 -0.51
C ARG A 202 -14.42 -6.49 1.01
N ARG A 203 -14.59 -5.32 1.62
CA ARG A 203 -14.68 -5.16 3.07
C ARG A 203 -15.86 -5.91 3.67
N THR A 204 -17.02 -5.81 3.05
CA THR A 204 -18.22 -6.55 3.45
C THR A 204 -17.96 -8.06 3.42
N LYS A 205 -17.28 -8.56 2.39
CA LYS A 205 -16.90 -9.98 2.27
C LYS A 205 -15.91 -10.42 3.35
N ALA A 206 -14.88 -9.60 3.62
CA ALA A 206 -13.92 -9.89 4.70
C ALA A 206 -14.62 -9.97 6.07
N ILE A 207 -15.56 -9.06 6.32
CA ILE A 207 -16.36 -9.05 7.55
C ILE A 207 -17.30 -10.25 7.64
N PHE A 208 -17.96 -10.61 6.54
CA PHE A 208 -18.77 -11.82 6.47
C PHE A 208 -17.96 -13.05 6.85
N LEU A 209 -16.73 -13.17 6.34
CA LEU A 209 -15.86 -14.30 6.66
C LEU A 209 -15.49 -14.35 8.15
N GLN A 210 -15.22 -13.20 8.77
CA GLN A 210 -14.96 -13.11 10.21
C GLN A 210 -16.17 -13.54 11.04
N GLU A 211 -17.39 -13.17 10.64
CA GLU A 211 -18.62 -13.61 11.32
C GLU A 211 -18.88 -15.10 11.13
N CYS A 212 -18.61 -15.64 9.93
CA CYS A 212 -18.68 -17.07 9.69
C CYS A 212 -17.75 -17.82 10.65
N PHE A 213 -16.49 -17.38 10.78
CA PHE A 213 -15.54 -17.99 11.71
C PHE A 213 -16.00 -17.89 13.16
N LYS A 214 -16.55 -16.74 13.56
CA LYS A 214 -17.06 -16.51 14.92
C LYS A 214 -18.23 -17.43 15.27
N GLN A 215 -19.15 -17.66 14.33
CA GLN A 215 -20.35 -18.48 14.57
C GLN A 215 -20.10 -19.98 14.42
N HIS A 216 -19.25 -20.37 13.47
CA HIS A 216 -19.13 -21.75 13.03
C HIS A 216 -17.74 -22.37 13.24
N GLY A 217 -16.76 -21.59 13.70
CA GLY A 217 -15.38 -22.04 13.88
C GLY A 217 -14.58 -22.10 12.58
N VAL A 218 -13.66 -23.07 12.49
CA VAL A 218 -12.82 -23.25 11.29
C VAL A 218 -13.68 -23.67 10.10
N ILE A 219 -13.51 -22.96 8.98
CA ILE A 219 -14.26 -23.22 7.75
C ILE A 219 -13.29 -23.45 6.60
N ASN A 220 -13.58 -24.46 5.79
CA ASN A 220 -12.85 -24.73 4.56
C ASN A 220 -13.35 -23.81 3.46
N ILE A 221 -12.47 -22.95 2.98
CA ILE A 221 -12.73 -22.05 1.88
C ILE A 221 -11.96 -22.58 0.67
N PRO A 222 -12.56 -22.61 -0.54
CA PRO A 222 -11.81 -22.92 -1.74
C PRO A 222 -10.75 -21.83 -1.96
N ALA A 223 -9.48 -22.20 -1.77
CA ALA A 223 -8.34 -21.35 -2.07
C ALA A 223 -7.24 -22.21 -2.70
N SER A 224 -6.92 -21.97 -3.96
CA SER A 224 -5.74 -22.52 -4.63
C SER A 224 -4.59 -21.52 -4.49
N SER A 225 -3.66 -21.80 -3.58
CA SER A 225 -2.35 -21.14 -3.54
C SER A 225 -1.26 -22.16 -3.36
N SER A 226 -0.15 -21.96 -4.05
CA SER A 226 1.06 -22.70 -3.71
C SER A 226 1.58 -22.26 -2.34
N ALA A 227 2.17 -23.17 -1.58
CA ALA A 227 2.84 -22.83 -0.32
C ALA A 227 3.96 -21.80 -0.55
N ASN A 228 4.63 -21.85 -1.70
CA ASN A 228 5.68 -20.90 -2.07
C ASN A 228 5.15 -19.47 -2.18
N THR A 229 3.97 -19.27 -2.77
CA THR A 229 3.33 -17.94 -2.87
C THR A 229 2.99 -17.38 -1.49
N ILE A 230 2.48 -18.22 -0.59
CA ILE A 230 2.15 -17.82 0.78
C ILE A 230 3.43 -17.43 1.54
N LEU A 231 4.47 -18.25 1.48
CA LEU A 231 5.75 -17.97 2.13
C LEU A 231 6.41 -16.70 1.57
N HIS A 232 6.37 -16.52 0.26
CA HIS A 232 6.84 -15.30 -0.40
C HIS A 232 6.09 -14.06 0.10
N ARG A 233 4.76 -14.15 0.24
CA ARG A 233 3.95 -13.07 0.81
C ARG A 233 4.32 -12.78 2.27
N MET A 234 4.50 -13.81 3.09
CA MET A 234 4.91 -13.64 4.48
C MET A 234 6.25 -12.91 4.60
N GLU A 235 7.21 -13.25 3.74
CA GLU A 235 8.52 -12.59 3.73
C GLU A 235 8.42 -11.14 3.25
N ASN A 236 7.60 -10.86 2.24
CA ASN A 236 7.34 -9.49 1.80
C ASN A 236 6.69 -8.63 2.89
N ASP A 237 5.76 -9.18 3.67
CA ASP A 237 5.15 -8.48 4.81
C ASP A 237 6.17 -8.21 5.92
N ARG A 238 7.07 -9.17 6.21
CA ARG A 238 8.17 -8.99 7.17
C ARG A 238 9.12 -7.89 6.74
N GLU A 239 9.57 -7.90 5.48
CA GLU A 239 10.52 -6.91 4.99
C GLU A 239 9.90 -5.51 4.93
N ARG A 240 8.62 -5.38 4.53
CA ARG A 240 7.89 -4.11 4.62
C ARG A 240 7.80 -3.59 6.06
N HIS A 241 7.47 -4.45 7.00
CA HIS A 241 7.40 -4.06 8.41
C HIS A 241 8.77 -3.65 8.95
N LYS A 242 9.82 -4.43 8.66
CA LYS A 242 11.21 -4.11 9.01
C LYS A 242 11.61 -2.74 8.47
N LYS A 243 11.40 -2.47 7.17
CA LYS A 243 11.68 -1.17 6.55
C LYS A 243 10.88 -0.03 7.18
N SER A 244 9.62 -0.25 7.55
CA SER A 244 8.82 0.74 8.28
C SER A 244 9.43 1.06 9.65
N LYS A 245 9.94 0.06 10.38
CA LYS A 245 10.64 0.24 11.66
C LYS A 245 12.01 0.92 11.51
N GLU A 246 12.72 0.70 10.41
CA GLU A 246 14.00 1.37 10.13
C GLU A 246 13.85 2.90 10.02
N HIS A 247 12.67 3.41 9.64
CA HIS A 247 12.43 4.84 9.49
C HIS A 247 11.85 5.51 10.74
N LEU A 248 11.50 4.73 11.77
CA LEU A 248 10.77 5.22 12.94
C LEU A 248 11.61 6.13 13.86
N TRP A 249 12.93 6.05 13.75
CA TRP A 249 13.88 6.83 14.52
C TRP A 249 14.51 7.97 13.72
N PHE A 250 14.12 8.18 12.46
CA PHE A 250 14.60 9.31 11.68
C PHE A 250 14.02 10.61 12.25
N THR A 251 14.90 11.59 12.45
CA THR A 251 14.54 12.96 12.82
C THR A 251 14.77 13.83 11.60
N GLU A 252 13.69 14.37 11.04
CA GLU A 252 13.77 15.34 9.96
C GLU A 252 14.27 16.67 10.53
N ARG A 253 15.44 17.09 10.05
CA ARG A 253 16.07 18.37 10.38
C ARG A 253 16.38 19.07 9.07
N ASP A 254 15.71 20.18 8.79
CA ASP A 254 15.83 20.88 7.51
C ASP A 254 17.11 21.72 7.43
N TYR A 255 17.56 22.26 8.57
CA TYR A 255 18.66 23.25 8.56
C TYR A 255 19.70 23.09 9.67
N SER A 256 19.34 22.54 10.82
CA SER A 256 20.22 22.57 12.00
C SER A 256 20.02 21.37 12.92
N MET A 257 21.08 21.00 13.64
CA MET A 257 21.00 20.04 14.73
C MET A 257 20.16 20.55 15.92
N LEU A 258 20.00 21.87 16.06
CA LEU A 258 19.26 22.51 17.16
C LEU A 258 17.82 22.87 16.78
N GLU A 259 17.24 22.12 15.84
CA GLU A 259 15.90 22.42 15.36
C GLU A 259 14.84 22.09 16.40
N VAL A 260 13.90 23.03 16.61
CA VAL A 260 12.88 22.94 17.66
C VAL A 260 11.90 21.80 17.41
N SER A 261 11.71 21.40 16.15
CA SER A 261 10.83 20.29 15.75
C SER A 261 11.16 18.98 16.48
N GLU A 262 12.45 18.65 16.62
CA GLU A 262 12.89 17.46 17.36
C GLU A 262 12.52 17.55 18.84
N PHE A 263 12.72 18.72 19.45
CA PHE A 263 12.33 18.94 20.84
C PHE A 263 10.83 18.78 21.04
N ASP A 264 10.01 19.38 20.17
CA ASP A 264 8.55 19.30 20.26
C ASP A 264 8.05 17.86 20.12
N ILE A 265 8.62 17.09 19.19
CA ILE A 265 8.31 15.65 19.02
C ILE A 265 8.64 14.89 20.30
N LEU A 266 9.84 15.08 20.86
CA LEU A 266 10.26 14.42 22.10
C LEU A 266 9.40 14.85 23.28
N TRP A 267 9.03 16.12 23.36
CA TRP A 267 8.19 16.67 24.41
C TRP A 267 6.79 16.04 24.39
N GLU A 268 6.13 16.01 23.23
CA GLU A 268 4.80 15.40 23.08
C GLU A 268 4.82 13.90 23.38
N GLN A 269 5.85 13.19 22.93
CA GLN A 269 5.98 11.74 23.15
C GLN A 269 6.15 11.40 24.63
N ASN A 270 6.90 12.20 25.38
CA ASN A 270 7.33 11.87 26.75
C ASN A 270 6.53 12.61 27.84
N ARG A 271 5.36 13.19 27.53
CA ARG A 271 4.49 13.88 28.50
C ARG A 271 4.06 13.02 29.71
N LYS A 272 4.16 11.69 29.60
CA LYS A 272 3.69 10.74 30.63
C LYS A 272 4.63 10.59 31.83
N GLY A 273 5.76 11.29 31.84
CA GLY A 273 6.73 11.27 32.95
C GLY A 273 7.58 10.00 32.98
N MET A 274 8.43 9.89 34.01
CA MET A 274 9.37 8.76 34.16
C MET A 274 8.65 7.49 34.62
N THR A 275 8.96 6.39 33.94
CA THR A 275 8.51 5.03 34.23
C THR A 275 9.46 4.33 35.20
N ARG A 276 9.05 3.14 35.67
CA ARG A 276 9.90 2.29 36.52
C ARG A 276 11.20 1.88 35.83
N ASP A 277 11.16 1.65 34.53
CA ASP A 277 12.30 1.19 33.75
C ASP A 277 13.35 2.31 33.67
N ASP A 278 12.91 3.58 33.50
CA ASP A 278 13.82 4.74 33.53
C ASP A 278 14.61 4.83 34.84
N TYR A 279 13.95 4.58 35.99
CA TYR A 279 14.64 4.55 37.29
C TYR A 279 15.62 3.37 37.42
N GLN A 280 15.32 2.22 36.81
CA GLN A 280 16.23 1.08 36.80
C GLN A 280 17.47 1.37 35.98
N ASP A 281 17.29 1.97 34.79
CA ASP A 281 18.38 2.34 33.90
C ASP A 281 19.31 3.37 34.54
N ILE A 282 18.76 4.42 35.17
CA ILE A 282 19.55 5.43 35.90
C ILE A 282 20.32 4.79 37.06
N LYS A 283 19.67 3.90 37.84
CA LYS A 283 20.33 3.23 38.97
C LYS A 283 21.45 2.31 38.50
N GLN A 284 21.24 1.59 37.40
CA GLN A 284 22.25 0.73 36.79
C GLN A 284 23.43 1.55 36.26
N LEU A 285 23.17 2.64 35.54
CA LEU A 285 24.19 3.54 35.03
C LEU A 285 25.03 4.14 36.16
N HIS A 286 24.39 4.59 37.24
CA HIS A 286 25.08 5.11 38.41
C HIS A 286 25.98 4.05 39.06
N ARG A 287 25.50 2.81 39.20
CA ARG A 287 26.29 1.70 39.73
C ARG A 287 27.52 1.42 38.86
N LEU A 288 27.35 1.35 37.55
CA LEU A 288 28.45 1.14 36.60
C LEU A 288 29.49 2.26 36.69
N ALA A 289 29.05 3.52 36.80
CA ALA A 289 29.96 4.64 36.97
C ALA A 289 30.77 4.51 38.27
N GLN A 290 30.13 4.19 39.40
CA GLN A 290 30.82 4.01 40.68
C GLN A 290 31.86 2.89 40.65
N GLU A 291 31.50 1.74 40.06
CA GLU A 291 32.41 0.60 39.91
C GLU A 291 33.61 0.96 39.00
N SER A 292 33.41 1.78 37.96
CA SER A 292 34.47 2.22 37.04
C SER A 292 35.58 3.03 37.72
N TYR A 293 35.24 3.94 38.64
CA TYR A 293 36.23 4.77 39.33
C TYR A 293 37.03 4.02 40.40
N LEU A 294 36.55 2.87 40.89
CA LEU A 294 37.23 2.08 41.92
C LEU A 294 38.39 1.22 41.37
N TYR A 295 38.47 1.01 40.05
CA TYR A 295 39.55 0.26 39.39
C TYR A 295 40.74 1.13 38.92
N GLN A 296 40.82 2.40 39.34
CA GLN A 296 41.94 3.31 39.01
C GLN A 296 43.00 3.46 40.12
N ILE A 297 43.12 2.49 41.03
CA ILE A 297 44.23 2.43 42.02
C ILE A 297 44.96 1.09 41.90
#